data_AF-A0A0S3PPS3-F1
#
_entry.id   AF-A0A0S3PPS3-F1
#
_cell.length_a   1.000
_cell.length_b   1.000
_cell.length_c   1.000
_cell.angle_alpha   90.00
_cell.angle_beta   90.00
_cell.angle_gamma   90.00
#
_symmetry.space_group_name_H-M   'P 1'
#
loop_
_entity.id
_entity.type
_entity.pdbx_description
1 polymer ?
#
loop_
_entity_poly.entity_id
_entity_poly.type
_entity_poly.pdbx_seq_one_letter_code
_entity_poly.pdbx_strand_id
1 'polypeptide(L)'
;MPSAETVKTTPAKAAAPRKNARDDARKGATEPQAAWSFRLPRRVKVASGPDTLGRSAKKTMIAIGAAVMAWCFGYTLAYFVDQQEIAKARAMVTSVVERIVQVESGGDPNAKNPRSTATGAAQFIDATWLELIRKHRADLAARPEPELLELRRDPKLAREVTTYLIERNAKVLKRSGQPITAGTLYLSHFAGGAGAVAILSAKEHEDAATTLALADSTGKMSRDKLVKANPFLDGVTAGGLKRWADRKMTGETRKVKKQGTRTAQATRSL
;
A
#
# COMPACT_ATOMS: atom_id res chain seq x y z
N MET A 1 -22.19 -36.98 -40.55
CA MET A 1 -22.07 -38.42 -40.87
C MET A 1 -21.11 -38.55 -42.04
N PRO A 2 -20.10 -39.42 -41.99
CA PRO A 2 -20.13 -40.72 -41.32
C PRO A 2 -19.14 -40.93 -40.15
N SER A 3 -19.52 -41.91 -39.32
CA SER A 3 -18.75 -42.89 -38.52
C SER A 3 -17.56 -42.41 -37.69
N ALA A 4 -17.62 -42.28 -36.36
CA ALA A 4 -17.97 -43.24 -35.30
C ALA A 4 -17.00 -44.43 -35.21
N GLU A 5 -15.92 -44.26 -34.43
CA GLU A 5 -15.11 -45.36 -33.92
C GLU A 5 -15.16 -45.35 -32.39
N THR A 6 -15.58 -46.49 -31.84
CA THR A 6 -15.94 -46.69 -30.44
C THR A 6 -14.83 -47.50 -29.79
N VAL A 7 -14.13 -46.97 -28.79
CA VAL A 7 -13.20 -47.75 -27.97
C VAL A 7 -13.58 -47.65 -26.50
N LYS A 8 -14.29 -48.71 -26.10
CA LYS A 8 -14.42 -49.40 -24.80
C LYS A 8 -13.87 -48.71 -23.54
N THR A 9 -14.80 -48.37 -22.66
CA THR A 9 -14.64 -48.17 -21.21
C THR A 9 -14.67 -49.51 -20.46
N THR A 10 -13.75 -49.72 -19.50
CA THR A 10 -13.78 -50.81 -18.49
C THR A 10 -13.23 -50.25 -17.16
N PRO A 11 -13.72 -50.68 -15.98
CA PRO A 11 -14.12 -49.78 -14.90
C PRO A 11 -13.10 -49.54 -13.78
N ALA A 12 -13.47 -48.57 -12.94
CA ALA A 12 -12.78 -48.07 -11.77
C ALA A 12 -12.38 -49.16 -10.75
N LYS A 13 -11.15 -49.03 -10.23
CA LYS A 13 -10.70 -49.68 -8.99
C LYS A 13 -10.50 -48.60 -7.92
N ALA A 14 -11.43 -48.52 -6.98
CA ALA A 14 -11.31 -47.75 -5.76
C ALA A 14 -10.43 -48.47 -4.73
N ALA A 15 -9.75 -47.67 -3.89
CA ALA A 15 -8.99 -47.98 -2.65
C ALA A 15 -7.58 -47.37 -2.75
N ALA A 16 -6.98 -46.68 -1.78
CA ALA A 16 -7.28 -46.33 -0.40
C ALA A 16 -6.31 -45.15 -0.03
N PRO A 17 -6.54 -44.39 1.05
CA PRO A 17 -5.82 -43.13 1.31
C PRO A 17 -4.32 -43.36 1.57
N ARG A 18 -3.46 -42.56 0.90
CA ARG A 18 -2.02 -42.51 1.20
C ARG A 18 -1.76 -41.65 2.45
N LYS A 19 -0.93 -42.22 3.31
CA LYS A 19 -0.70 -41.93 4.72
C LYS A 19 -0.04 -40.57 4.99
N ASN A 20 -0.34 -40.01 6.15
CA ASN A 20 0.30 -38.83 6.71
C ASN A 20 1.81 -39.06 6.89
N ALA A 21 2.62 -38.09 6.44
CA ALA A 21 4.07 -38.04 6.61
C ALA A 21 4.53 -37.78 8.07
N ARG A 22 3.79 -38.28 9.06
CA ARG A 22 4.11 -38.21 10.49
C ARG A 22 4.41 -39.58 11.12
N ASP A 23 4.25 -40.68 10.38
CA ASP A 23 4.39 -42.04 10.92
C ASP A 23 5.73 -42.73 10.58
N ASP A 24 6.57 -42.15 9.73
CA ASP A 24 7.87 -42.72 9.34
C ASP A 24 9.02 -42.44 10.33
N ALA A 25 8.74 -41.78 11.46
CA ALA A 25 9.72 -41.53 12.53
C ALA A 25 9.56 -42.47 13.74
N ARG A 26 8.69 -43.49 13.66
CA ARG A 26 8.37 -44.38 14.77
C ARG A 26 8.45 -45.86 14.38
N LYS A 27 9.62 -46.31 13.93
CA LYS A 27 10.07 -47.73 13.93
C LYS A 27 11.52 -47.80 13.42
N GLY A 28 12.45 -48.09 14.32
CA GLY A 28 13.84 -48.41 13.92
C GLY A 28 14.92 -47.59 14.63
N ALA A 29 14.94 -47.61 15.97
CA ALA A 29 16.16 -47.39 16.73
C ALA A 29 16.03 -48.17 18.05
N THR A 30 16.24 -49.48 17.95
CA THR A 30 16.57 -50.33 19.10
C THR A 30 17.86 -49.78 19.70
N GLU A 31 17.73 -49.23 20.89
CA GLU A 31 18.80 -48.64 21.70
C GLU A 31 19.75 -49.77 22.15
N PRO A 32 21.03 -49.80 21.72
CA PRO A 32 22.00 -50.65 22.38
C PRO A 32 22.26 -50.05 23.77
N GLN A 33 21.85 -50.77 24.82
CA GLN A 33 22.27 -50.53 26.20
C GLN A 33 23.77 -50.80 26.33
N ALA A 34 24.60 -49.94 25.74
CA ALA A 34 25.99 -49.79 26.11
C ALA A 34 25.99 -48.90 27.36
N ALA A 35 26.14 -49.53 28.52
CA ALA A 35 26.42 -48.84 29.77
C ALA A 35 27.77 -48.13 29.65
N TRP A 36 27.77 -46.90 29.11
CA TRP A 36 28.90 -45.99 29.25
C TRP A 36 28.90 -45.54 30.71
N SER A 37 29.57 -46.30 31.58
CA SER A 37 29.97 -45.79 32.88
C SER A 37 30.96 -44.65 32.63
N PHE A 38 30.44 -43.43 32.50
CA PHE A 38 31.26 -42.23 32.43
C PHE A 38 31.87 -42.03 33.82
N ARG A 39 33.04 -42.64 34.04
CA ARG A 39 33.86 -42.35 35.21
C ARG A 39 34.24 -40.87 35.07
N LEU A 40 33.58 -40.00 35.83
CA LEU A 40 33.92 -38.59 35.90
C LEU A 40 35.45 -38.50 36.11
N PRO A 41 36.19 -37.76 35.27
CA PRO A 41 37.59 -37.53 35.55
C PRO A 41 37.69 -36.94 36.98
N ARG A 42 38.64 -37.45 37.78
CA ARG A 42 38.97 -36.83 39.07
C ARG A 42 39.05 -35.34 38.82
N ARG A 43 38.33 -34.53 39.62
CA ARG A 43 38.37 -33.07 39.54
C ARG A 43 39.82 -32.64 39.36
N VAL A 44 40.18 -32.23 38.14
CA VAL A 44 41.35 -31.40 37.95
C VAL A 44 40.95 -30.12 38.66
N LYS A 45 41.58 -29.82 39.79
CA LYS A 45 41.54 -28.46 40.33
C LYS A 45 42.10 -27.60 39.22
N VAL A 46 41.22 -26.91 38.50
CA VAL A 46 41.63 -25.76 37.70
C VAL A 46 42.32 -24.86 38.71
N ALA A 47 43.64 -24.73 38.59
CA ALA A 47 44.36 -23.73 39.35
C ALA A 47 43.68 -22.42 39.02
N SER A 48 43.04 -21.81 40.01
CA SER A 48 42.62 -20.42 39.93
C SER A 48 43.90 -19.63 39.64
N GLY A 49 44.09 -19.27 38.36
CA GLY A 49 45.11 -18.31 37.97
C GLY A 49 44.95 -17.08 38.86
N PRO A 50 46.05 -16.37 39.18
CA PRO A 50 45.96 -15.25 40.09
C PRO A 50 44.87 -14.28 39.59
N ASP A 51 43.95 -13.90 40.48
CA ASP A 51 42.95 -12.86 40.27
C ASP A 51 43.66 -11.52 40.02
N THR A 52 44.31 -11.36 38.86
CA THR A 52 45.11 -10.17 38.53
C THR A 52 44.27 -9.08 37.89
N LEU A 53 42.99 -9.34 37.57
CA LEU A 53 42.06 -8.27 37.23
C LEU A 53 41.68 -7.52 38.52
N GLY A 54 42.39 -6.42 38.76
CA GLY A 54 42.05 -5.48 39.82
C GLY A 54 40.58 -5.07 39.74
N ARG A 55 39.97 -4.76 40.89
CA ARG A 55 38.55 -4.38 41.02
C ARG A 55 38.14 -3.26 40.04
N SER A 56 39.09 -2.40 39.67
CA SER A 56 38.94 -1.38 38.63
C SER A 56 38.70 -1.97 37.24
N ALA A 57 39.52 -2.93 36.79
CA ALA A 57 39.37 -3.59 35.50
C ALA A 57 38.05 -4.37 35.37
N LYS A 58 37.59 -5.04 36.45
CA LYS A 58 36.28 -5.73 36.48
C LYS A 58 35.11 -4.73 36.31
N LYS A 59 35.17 -3.55 36.96
CA LYS A 59 34.16 -2.48 36.80
C LYS A 59 34.15 -1.90 35.39
N THR A 60 35.32 -1.66 34.79
CA THR A 60 35.44 -1.15 33.42
C THR A 60 34.85 -2.12 32.40
N MET A 61 35.11 -3.42 32.53
CA MET A 61 34.55 -4.44 31.63
C MET A 61 33.02 -4.54 31.73
N ILE A 62 32.45 -4.44 32.95
CA ILE A 62 30.99 -4.39 33.15
C ILE A 62 30.40 -3.13 32.50
N ALA A 63 31.05 -1.98 32.66
CA ALA A 63 30.61 -0.71 32.06
C ALA A 63 30.62 -0.77 30.52
N ILE A 64 31.68 -1.33 29.92
CA ILE A 64 31.76 -1.54 28.46
C ILE A 64 30.69 -2.51 27.99
N GLY A 65 30.49 -3.64 28.68
CA GLY A 65 29.44 -4.60 28.35
C GLY A 65 28.04 -3.99 28.42
N ALA A 66 27.76 -3.19 29.45
CA ALA A 66 26.50 -2.46 29.59
C ALA A 66 26.31 -1.42 28.48
N ALA A 67 27.38 -0.71 28.08
CA ALA A 67 27.33 0.26 26.98
C ALA A 67 27.07 -0.41 25.63
N VAL A 68 27.71 -1.55 25.34
CA VAL A 68 27.49 -2.34 24.12
C VAL A 68 26.05 -2.89 24.11
N MET A 69 25.56 -3.41 25.23
CA MET A 69 24.18 -3.88 25.32
C MET A 69 23.15 -2.76 25.14
N ALA A 70 23.39 -1.59 25.74
CA ALA A 70 22.56 -0.41 25.55
C ALA A 70 22.58 0.07 24.08
N TRP A 71 23.73 0.01 23.41
CA TRP A 71 23.85 0.34 22.00
C TRP A 71 23.14 -0.68 21.09
N CYS A 72 23.34 -1.98 21.31
CA CYS A 72 22.65 -3.05 20.59
C CYS A 72 21.13 -2.97 20.79
N PHE A 73 20.68 -2.71 22.02
CA PHE A 73 19.26 -2.57 22.33
C PHE A 73 18.68 -1.29 21.72
N GLY A 74 19.39 -0.16 21.83
CA GLY A 74 18.98 1.12 21.23
C GLY A 74 18.90 1.04 19.70
N TYR A 75 19.88 0.40 19.07
CA TYR A 75 19.86 0.10 17.63
C TYR A 75 18.65 -0.78 17.31
N THR A 76 18.49 -1.95 17.95
CA THR A 76 17.36 -2.86 17.72
C THR A 76 16.00 -2.16 17.90
N LEU A 77 15.87 -1.28 18.90
CA LEU A 77 14.67 -0.49 19.13
C LEU A 77 14.41 0.51 18.00
N ALA A 78 15.43 1.22 17.50
CA ALA A 78 15.33 2.12 16.36
C ALA A 78 14.89 1.38 15.08
N TYR A 79 15.49 0.22 14.78
CA TYR A 79 15.07 -0.62 13.65
C TYR A 79 13.60 -1.02 13.77
N PHE A 80 13.15 -1.40 14.96
CA PHE A 80 11.77 -1.80 15.19
C PHE A 80 10.79 -0.65 14.92
N VAL A 81 11.08 0.56 15.41
CA VAL A 81 10.27 1.75 15.16
C VAL A 81 10.21 2.07 13.66
N ASP A 82 11.34 2.05 12.97
CA ASP A 82 11.40 2.29 11.52
C ASP A 82 10.57 1.25 10.74
N GLN A 83 10.67 -0.04 11.10
CA GLN A 83 9.86 -1.08 10.46
C GLN A 83 8.36 -0.86 10.68
N GLN A 84 7.96 -0.39 11.86
CA GLN A 84 6.56 -0.08 12.14
C GLN A 84 6.05 1.07 11.26
N GLU A 85 6.82 2.14 11.12
CA GLU A 85 6.45 3.28 10.27
C GLU A 85 6.40 2.92 8.78
N ILE A 86 7.37 2.12 8.30
CA ILE A 86 7.34 1.58 6.92
C ILE A 86 6.09 0.72 6.70
N ALA A 87 5.74 -0.14 7.66
CA ALA A 87 4.54 -0.98 7.56
C ALA A 87 3.25 -0.15 7.52
N LYS A 88 3.13 0.87 8.39
CA LYS A 88 2.00 1.83 8.37
C LYS A 88 1.91 2.58 7.04
N ALA A 89 3.04 3.07 6.53
CA ALA A 89 3.09 3.77 5.26
C ALA A 89 2.66 2.87 4.08
N ARG A 90 3.15 1.62 4.04
CA ARG A 90 2.73 0.62 3.05
C ARG A 90 1.24 0.33 3.15
N ALA A 91 0.71 0.08 4.35
CA ALA A 91 -0.71 -0.17 4.57
C ALA A 91 -1.58 1.02 4.12
N MET A 92 -1.13 2.25 4.38
CA MET A 92 -1.79 3.46 3.91
C MET A 92 -1.81 3.51 2.38
N VAL A 93 -0.67 3.32 1.71
CA VAL A 93 -0.59 3.31 0.23
C VAL A 93 -1.51 2.24 -0.34
N THR A 94 -1.48 1.02 0.18
CA THR A 94 -2.38 -0.06 -0.22
C THR A 94 -3.86 0.34 -0.08
N SER A 95 -4.25 0.96 1.03
CA SER A 95 -5.63 1.40 1.22
C SER A 95 -6.06 2.50 0.25
N VAL A 96 -5.16 3.43 -0.11
CA VAL A 96 -5.40 4.44 -1.15
C VAL A 96 -5.56 3.78 -2.52
N VAL A 97 -4.70 2.81 -2.87
CA VAL A 97 -4.78 2.08 -4.14
C VAL A 97 -6.10 1.33 -4.27
N GLU A 98 -6.50 0.56 -3.26
CA GLU A 98 -7.77 -0.17 -3.32
C GLU A 98 -8.97 0.78 -3.36
N ARG A 99 -8.90 1.94 -2.66
CA ARG A 99 -9.94 2.96 -2.75
C ARG A 99 -10.05 3.56 -4.15
N ILE A 100 -8.92 3.84 -4.80
CA ILE A 100 -8.89 4.34 -6.18
C ILE A 100 -9.53 3.31 -7.10
N VAL A 101 -9.06 2.05 -7.07
CA VAL A 101 -9.62 0.96 -7.88
C VAL A 101 -11.13 0.81 -7.68
N GLN A 102 -11.59 0.86 -6.43
CA GLN A 102 -13.01 0.79 -6.10
C GLN A 102 -13.82 1.97 -6.68
N VAL A 103 -13.29 3.20 -6.64
CA VAL A 103 -13.97 4.40 -7.15
C VAL A 103 -13.96 4.45 -8.67
N GLU A 104 -12.87 4.04 -9.31
CA GLU A 104 -12.67 4.14 -10.76
C GLU A 104 -13.50 3.12 -11.55
N SER A 105 -13.57 1.87 -11.07
CA SER A 105 -14.19 0.77 -11.83
C SER A 105 -15.00 -0.20 -10.98
N GLY A 106 -15.02 -0.04 -9.64
CA GLY A 106 -15.49 -1.08 -8.74
C GLY A 106 -14.61 -2.34 -8.75
N GLY A 107 -13.39 -2.25 -9.27
CA GLY A 107 -12.47 -3.39 -9.41
C GLY A 107 -12.61 -4.16 -10.73
N ASP A 108 -13.41 -3.70 -11.69
CA ASP A 108 -13.58 -4.36 -12.98
C ASP A 108 -12.32 -4.20 -13.88
N PRO A 109 -11.58 -5.28 -14.18
CA PRO A 109 -10.41 -5.23 -15.06
C PRO A 109 -10.74 -4.92 -16.53
N ASN A 110 -12.01 -5.02 -16.93
CA ASN A 110 -12.43 -4.79 -18.30
C ASN A 110 -13.11 -3.43 -18.51
N ALA A 111 -13.34 -2.67 -17.43
CA ALA A 111 -13.99 -1.36 -17.48
C ALA A 111 -13.36 -0.45 -18.54
N LYS A 112 -14.19 0.14 -19.40
CA LYS A 112 -13.78 1.08 -20.44
C LYS A 112 -14.66 2.31 -20.38
N ASN A 113 -14.05 3.48 -20.23
CA ASN A 113 -14.76 4.73 -20.31
C ASN A 113 -15.06 5.08 -21.77
N PRO A 114 -16.32 5.33 -22.18
CA PRO A 114 -16.64 5.69 -23.56
C PRO A 114 -16.22 7.11 -23.96
N ARG A 115 -15.87 7.96 -22.98
CA ARG A 115 -15.52 9.38 -23.20
C ARG A 115 -14.01 9.63 -23.15
N SER A 116 -13.21 8.60 -22.90
CA SER A 116 -11.75 8.72 -22.82
C SER A 116 -11.08 7.39 -23.16
N THR A 117 -9.75 7.36 -23.13
CA THR A 117 -9.00 6.12 -23.31
C THR A 117 -8.88 5.30 -22.02
N ALA A 118 -9.43 5.79 -20.90
CA ALA A 118 -9.37 5.14 -19.59
C ALA A 118 -9.86 3.69 -19.63
N THR A 119 -9.00 2.76 -19.21
CA THR A 119 -9.22 1.32 -19.33
C THR A 119 -8.74 0.58 -18.09
N GLY A 120 -9.45 -0.49 -17.71
CA GLY A 120 -9.10 -1.41 -16.65
C GLY A 120 -9.43 -0.93 -15.25
N ALA A 121 -9.02 -1.71 -14.25
CA ALA A 121 -9.46 -1.57 -12.87
C ALA A 121 -9.12 -0.20 -12.24
N ALA A 122 -8.03 0.42 -12.68
CA ALA A 122 -7.58 1.74 -12.23
C ALA A 122 -7.82 2.86 -13.26
N GLN A 123 -8.57 2.58 -14.34
CA GLN A 123 -8.97 3.56 -15.37
C GLN A 123 -7.82 4.43 -15.92
N PHE A 124 -6.65 3.84 -16.16
CA PHE A 124 -5.54 4.56 -16.77
C PHE A 124 -5.83 4.95 -18.23
N ILE A 125 -5.58 6.22 -18.56
CA ILE A 125 -5.53 6.69 -19.97
C ILE A 125 -4.20 6.29 -20.62
N ASP A 126 -4.19 6.24 -21.96
CA ASP A 126 -3.06 5.71 -22.75
C ASP A 126 -1.73 6.39 -22.41
N ALA A 127 -1.69 7.71 -22.48
CA ALA A 127 -0.46 8.49 -22.27
C ALA A 127 0.15 8.25 -20.89
N THR A 128 -0.67 8.30 -19.83
CA THR A 128 -0.22 8.08 -18.45
C THR A 128 0.27 6.66 -18.24
N TRP A 129 -0.45 5.66 -18.77
CA TRP A 129 -0.04 4.27 -18.66
C TRP A 129 1.34 4.02 -19.28
N LEU A 130 1.52 4.47 -20.52
CA LEU A 130 2.77 4.28 -21.25
C LEU A 130 3.94 4.99 -20.57
N GLU A 131 3.72 6.19 -20.03
CA GLU A 131 4.73 6.89 -19.24
C GLU A 131 5.14 6.08 -18.00
N LEU A 132 4.17 5.57 -17.24
CA LEU A 132 4.44 4.87 -15.99
C LEU A 132 5.08 3.50 -16.24
N ILE A 133 4.63 2.75 -17.25
CA ILE A 133 5.26 1.47 -17.64
C ILE A 133 6.71 1.69 -18.03
N ARG A 134 7.03 2.68 -18.87
CA ARG A 134 8.42 2.95 -19.26
C ARG A 134 9.31 3.33 -18.07
N LYS A 135 8.76 3.98 -17.05
CA LYS A 135 9.49 4.40 -15.85
C LYS A 135 9.62 3.31 -14.78
N HIS A 136 8.63 2.44 -14.64
CA HIS A 136 8.56 1.47 -13.54
C HIS A 136 8.84 0.02 -13.99
N ARG A 137 8.48 -0.32 -15.23
CA ARG A 137 8.56 -1.65 -15.82
C ARG A 137 9.34 -1.62 -17.13
N ALA A 138 10.63 -1.30 -16.98
CA ALA A 138 11.58 -1.28 -18.09
C ALA A 138 11.68 -2.63 -18.83
N ASP A 139 11.40 -3.74 -18.14
CA ASP A 139 11.28 -5.09 -18.69
C ASP A 139 10.12 -5.23 -19.71
N LEU A 140 9.08 -4.42 -19.58
CA LEU A 140 7.95 -4.39 -20.50
C LEU A 140 8.09 -3.31 -21.59
N ALA A 141 8.92 -2.30 -21.35
CA ALA A 141 8.97 -1.07 -22.15
C ALA A 141 9.33 -1.26 -23.64
N ALA A 142 9.97 -2.37 -24.00
CA ALA A 142 10.32 -2.72 -25.39
C ALA A 142 9.16 -3.35 -26.19
N ARG A 143 8.04 -3.68 -25.54
CA ARG A 143 6.88 -4.28 -26.23
C ARG A 143 6.17 -3.26 -27.13
N PRO A 144 5.48 -3.72 -28.19
CA PRO A 144 4.64 -2.85 -29.02
C PRO A 144 3.59 -2.10 -28.18
N GLU A 145 3.30 -0.86 -28.56
CA GLU A 145 2.36 0.00 -27.83
C GLU A 145 0.96 -0.62 -27.64
N PRO A 146 0.32 -1.26 -28.64
CA PRO A 146 -0.98 -1.91 -28.46
C PRO A 146 -0.95 -2.99 -27.37
N GLU A 147 0.13 -3.78 -27.29
CA GLU A 147 0.28 -4.80 -26.24
C GLU A 147 0.41 -4.14 -24.86
N LEU A 148 1.21 -3.07 -24.77
CA LEU A 148 1.33 -2.32 -23.52
C LEU A 148 -0.02 -1.77 -23.07
N LEU A 149 -0.84 -1.23 -23.97
CA LEU A 149 -2.14 -0.68 -23.63
C LEU A 149 -3.13 -1.73 -23.12
N GLU A 150 -3.08 -2.96 -23.61
CA GLU A 150 -3.93 -4.07 -23.12
C GLU A 150 -3.53 -4.53 -21.71
N LEU A 151 -2.27 -4.35 -21.30
CA LEU A 151 -1.83 -4.67 -19.95
C LEU A 151 -2.54 -3.87 -18.84
N ARG A 152 -3.25 -2.79 -19.18
CA ARG A 152 -4.14 -2.10 -18.22
C ARG A 152 -5.25 -2.99 -17.68
N ARG A 153 -5.59 -4.06 -18.41
CA ARG A 153 -6.58 -5.06 -18.01
C ARG A 153 -6.04 -6.09 -17.03
N ASP A 154 -4.72 -6.17 -16.84
CA ASP A 154 -4.16 -7.01 -15.79
C ASP A 154 -4.39 -6.34 -14.42
N PRO A 155 -5.26 -6.91 -13.56
CA PRO A 155 -5.62 -6.28 -12.29
C PRO A 155 -4.47 -6.23 -11.28
N LYS A 156 -3.46 -7.08 -11.41
CA LYS A 156 -2.27 -7.05 -10.54
C LYS A 156 -1.32 -5.97 -10.99
N LEU A 157 -1.01 -5.93 -12.29
CA LEU A 157 -0.13 -4.90 -12.85
C LEU A 157 -0.75 -3.50 -12.72
N ALA A 158 -2.06 -3.36 -12.90
CA ALA A 158 -2.75 -2.08 -12.69
C ALA A 158 -2.58 -1.57 -11.25
N ARG A 159 -2.70 -2.43 -10.24
CA ARG A 159 -2.45 -2.07 -8.82
C ARG A 159 -1.00 -1.74 -8.54
N GLU A 160 -0.07 -2.49 -9.12
CA GLU A 160 1.36 -2.24 -9.02
C GLU A 160 1.71 -0.85 -9.58
N VAL A 161 1.27 -0.55 -10.80
CA VAL A 161 1.49 0.76 -11.44
C VAL A 161 0.81 1.90 -10.67
N THR A 162 -0.39 1.65 -10.13
CA THR A 162 -1.08 2.63 -9.25
C THR A 162 -0.28 2.85 -7.96
N THR A 163 0.25 1.80 -7.36
CA THR A 163 1.13 1.89 -6.17
C THR A 163 2.34 2.77 -6.46
N TYR A 164 3.02 2.53 -7.58
CA TYR A 164 4.16 3.35 -8.01
C TYR A 164 3.77 4.83 -8.19
N LEU A 165 2.61 5.11 -8.80
CA LEU A 165 2.10 6.48 -8.96
C LEU A 165 1.85 7.15 -7.61
N ILE A 166 1.22 6.46 -6.66
CA ILE A 166 0.95 6.98 -5.32
C ILE A 166 2.24 7.22 -4.53
N GLU A 167 3.23 6.33 -4.62
CA GLU A 167 4.55 6.55 -4.02
C GLU A 167 5.29 7.74 -4.63
N ARG A 168 5.18 7.94 -5.96
CA ARG A 168 5.73 9.13 -6.63
C ARG A 168 5.07 10.40 -6.10
N ASN A 169 3.75 10.38 -5.92
CA ASN A 169 3.02 11.51 -5.34
C ASN A 169 3.43 11.77 -3.89
N ALA A 170 3.61 10.72 -3.07
CA ALA A 170 4.13 10.84 -1.71
C ALA A 170 5.48 11.57 -1.67
N LYS A 171 6.38 11.30 -2.63
CA LYS A 171 7.66 12.00 -2.77
C LYS A 171 7.50 13.48 -3.12
N VAL A 172 6.49 13.85 -3.92
CA VAL A 172 6.18 15.26 -4.23
C VAL A 172 5.68 15.99 -2.98
N LEU A 173 4.73 15.40 -2.26
CA LEU A 173 4.20 15.95 -1.01
C LEU A 173 5.32 16.13 0.02
N LYS A 174 6.13 15.08 0.24
CA LYS A 174 7.26 15.12 1.18
C LYS A 174 8.24 16.26 0.87
N ARG A 175 8.65 16.39 -0.39
CA ARG A 175 9.60 17.45 -0.81
C ARG A 175 9.03 18.85 -0.68
N SER A 176 7.71 18.99 -0.71
CA SER A 176 7.02 20.28 -0.58
C SER A 176 6.62 20.58 0.87
N GLY A 177 7.08 19.78 1.84
CA GLY A 177 6.73 19.94 3.26
C GLY A 177 5.27 19.61 3.59
N GLN A 178 4.55 18.96 2.68
CA GLN A 178 3.14 18.63 2.84
C GLN A 178 2.95 17.30 3.59
N PRO A 179 1.88 17.16 4.39
CA PRO A 179 1.63 15.92 5.11
C PRO A 179 1.29 14.78 4.15
N ILE A 180 1.81 13.59 4.45
CA ILE A 180 1.51 12.36 3.71
C ILE A 180 0.43 11.61 4.47
N THR A 181 -0.82 11.81 4.10
CA THR A 181 -1.98 11.10 4.65
C THR A 181 -2.71 10.41 3.51
N ALA A 182 -3.64 9.50 3.83
CA ALA A 182 -4.48 8.88 2.81
C ALA A 182 -5.23 9.94 1.97
N GLY A 183 -5.77 10.98 2.62
CA GLY A 183 -6.49 12.06 1.94
C GLY A 183 -5.60 12.93 1.06
N THR A 184 -4.39 13.28 1.49
CA THR A 184 -3.47 14.06 0.64
C THR A 184 -2.93 13.24 -0.54
N LEU A 185 -2.73 11.93 -0.36
CA LEU A 185 -2.41 11.03 -1.46
C LEU A 185 -3.57 10.90 -2.45
N TYR A 186 -4.80 10.76 -1.97
CA TYR A 186 -5.98 10.75 -2.85
C TYR A 186 -6.15 12.09 -3.60
N LEU A 187 -5.96 13.22 -2.90
CA LEU A 187 -5.95 14.55 -3.52
C LEU A 187 -4.88 14.64 -4.61
N SER A 188 -3.67 14.13 -4.37
CA SER A 188 -2.59 14.14 -5.37
C SER A 188 -2.85 13.23 -6.56
N HIS A 189 -3.63 12.15 -6.39
CA HIS A 189 -4.08 11.33 -7.50
C HIS A 189 -5.07 12.11 -8.38
N PHE A 190 -6.02 12.81 -7.77
CA PHE A 190 -7.02 13.63 -8.48
C PHE A 190 -6.41 14.88 -9.15
N ALA A 191 -5.65 15.67 -8.40
CA ALA A 191 -5.15 16.99 -8.81
C ALA A 191 -3.76 16.94 -9.45
N GLY A 192 -3.10 15.78 -9.46
CA GLY A 192 -1.67 15.67 -9.72
C GLY A 192 -0.81 16.22 -8.57
N GLY A 193 0.50 16.01 -8.66
CA GLY A 193 1.44 16.43 -7.61
C GLY A 193 1.47 17.94 -7.39
N ALA A 194 1.58 18.74 -8.45
CA ALA A 194 1.64 20.19 -8.36
C ALA A 194 0.31 20.80 -7.88
N GLY A 195 -0.82 20.35 -8.45
CA GLY A 195 -2.15 20.82 -8.05
C GLY A 195 -2.48 20.49 -6.59
N ALA A 196 -2.10 19.30 -6.10
CA ALA A 196 -2.28 18.97 -4.69
C ALA A 196 -1.44 19.85 -3.76
N VAL A 197 -0.17 20.11 -4.11
CA VAL A 197 0.67 21.03 -3.35
C VAL A 197 0.05 22.43 -3.32
N ALA A 198 -0.43 22.94 -4.46
CA ALA A 198 -1.09 24.24 -4.53
C ALA A 198 -2.33 24.30 -3.64
N ILE A 199 -3.21 23.29 -3.69
CA ILE A 199 -4.41 23.23 -2.84
C ILE A 199 -4.04 23.14 -1.36
N LEU A 200 -3.05 22.32 -1.00
CA LEU A 200 -2.62 22.15 0.39
C LEU A 200 -2.01 23.44 0.97
N SER A 201 -1.29 24.20 0.14
CA SER A 201 -0.72 25.51 0.49
C SER A 201 -1.73 26.67 0.47
N ALA A 202 -2.83 26.55 -0.27
CA ALA A 202 -3.83 27.61 -0.40
C ALA A 202 -4.65 27.82 0.89
N LYS A 203 -5.13 29.06 1.09
CA LYS A 203 -6.05 29.39 2.18
C LYS A 203 -7.37 28.65 2.00
N GLU A 204 -8.01 28.29 3.11
CA GLU A 204 -9.21 27.44 3.11
C GLU A 204 -10.39 27.95 2.27
N HIS A 205 -10.47 29.27 2.04
CA HIS A 205 -11.57 29.93 1.31
C HIS A 205 -11.26 30.23 -0.17
N GLU A 206 -10.03 29.98 -0.65
CA GLU A 206 -9.69 30.18 -2.06
C GLU A 206 -10.47 29.22 -2.96
N ASP A 207 -10.86 29.64 -4.17
CA ASP A 207 -11.57 28.80 -5.14
C ASP A 207 -10.65 27.69 -5.66
N ALA A 208 -11.02 26.42 -5.42
CA ALA A 208 -10.16 25.28 -5.70
C ALA A 208 -9.88 25.12 -7.20
N ALA A 209 -10.87 25.33 -8.05
CA ALA A 209 -10.70 25.20 -9.49
C ALA A 209 -9.70 26.26 -10.03
N THR A 210 -9.74 27.48 -9.49
CA THR A 210 -8.79 28.55 -9.82
C THR A 210 -7.39 28.20 -9.33
N THR A 211 -7.25 27.76 -8.08
CA THR A 211 -5.95 27.32 -7.53
C THR A 211 -5.33 26.19 -8.37
N LEU A 212 -6.13 25.20 -8.78
CA LEU A 212 -5.68 24.10 -9.64
C LEU A 212 -5.27 24.59 -11.05
N ALA A 213 -6.03 25.51 -11.64
CA ALA A 213 -5.70 26.09 -12.94
C ALA A 213 -4.37 26.86 -12.90
N LEU A 214 -4.13 27.66 -11.85
CA LEU A 214 -2.89 28.40 -11.67
C LEU A 214 -1.67 27.49 -11.43
N ALA A 215 -1.90 26.29 -10.89
CA ALA A 215 -0.86 25.30 -10.67
C ALA A 215 -0.47 24.49 -11.93
N ASP A 216 -1.25 24.58 -13.02
CA ASP A 216 -0.94 23.91 -14.28
C ASP A 216 0.19 24.62 -15.01
N SER A 217 1.39 24.02 -14.99
CA SER A 217 2.56 24.56 -15.69
C SER A 217 2.42 24.54 -17.21
N THR A 218 1.46 23.80 -17.76
CA THR A 218 1.24 23.76 -19.21
C THR A 218 0.39 24.94 -19.71
N GLY A 219 -0.27 25.67 -18.81
CA GLY A 219 -1.20 26.76 -19.15
C GLY A 219 -2.43 26.30 -19.94
N LYS A 220 -2.67 24.99 -20.04
CA LYS A 220 -3.78 24.42 -20.83
C LYS A 220 -5.08 24.40 -20.05
N MET A 221 -4.99 24.35 -18.72
CA MET A 221 -6.14 24.29 -17.82
C MET A 221 -6.56 25.70 -17.39
N SER A 222 -7.87 25.95 -17.45
CA SER A 222 -8.52 27.11 -16.86
C SER A 222 -9.55 26.64 -15.83
N ARG A 223 -9.99 27.55 -14.95
CA ARG A 223 -11.06 27.27 -13.99
C ARG A 223 -12.28 26.65 -14.69
N ASP A 224 -12.75 27.26 -15.77
CA ASP A 224 -13.94 26.80 -16.49
C ASP A 224 -13.75 25.43 -17.13
N LYS A 225 -12.56 25.13 -17.67
CA LYS A 225 -12.26 23.79 -18.20
C LYS A 225 -12.27 22.74 -17.09
N LEU A 226 -11.70 23.05 -15.93
CA LEU A 226 -11.67 22.15 -14.79
C LEU A 226 -13.07 21.90 -14.23
N VAL A 227 -13.89 22.94 -14.08
CA VAL A 227 -15.29 22.80 -13.64
C VAL A 227 -16.14 22.07 -14.69
N LYS A 228 -15.96 22.35 -15.98
CA LYS A 228 -16.66 21.60 -17.03
C LYS A 228 -16.33 20.10 -17.01
N ALA A 229 -15.06 19.76 -16.78
CA ALA A 229 -14.62 18.37 -16.67
C ALA A 229 -15.06 17.72 -15.35
N ASN A 230 -15.12 18.51 -14.28
CA ASN A 230 -15.44 18.08 -12.92
C ASN A 230 -16.46 19.05 -12.28
N PRO A 231 -17.76 18.93 -12.61
CA PRO A 231 -18.77 19.91 -12.18
C PRO A 231 -18.87 20.11 -10.66
N PHE A 232 -18.47 19.11 -9.88
CA PHE A 232 -18.44 19.22 -8.42
C PHE A 232 -17.46 20.27 -7.90
N LEU A 233 -16.49 20.72 -8.71
CA LEU A 233 -15.54 21.77 -8.32
C LEU A 233 -16.18 23.17 -8.32
N ASP A 234 -17.37 23.34 -8.88
CA ASP A 234 -17.99 24.65 -8.93
C ASP A 234 -18.36 25.15 -7.53
N GLY A 235 -17.82 26.31 -7.16
CA GLY A 235 -17.96 26.90 -5.83
C GLY A 235 -17.25 26.12 -4.70
N VAL A 236 -16.43 25.11 -5.02
CA VAL A 236 -15.64 24.40 -4.00
C VAL A 236 -14.39 25.19 -3.66
N THR A 237 -14.19 25.44 -2.37
CA THR A 237 -12.96 26.06 -1.87
C THR A 237 -11.82 25.05 -1.71
N ALA A 238 -10.57 25.51 -1.63
CA ALA A 238 -9.40 24.67 -1.37
C ALA A 238 -9.60 23.82 -0.11
N GLY A 239 -10.12 24.43 0.97
CA GLY A 239 -10.48 23.71 2.18
C GLY A 239 -11.58 22.66 1.99
N GLY A 240 -12.59 23.00 1.18
CA GLY A 240 -13.64 22.06 0.77
C GLY A 240 -13.08 20.86 0.03
N LEU A 241 -12.10 21.08 -0.85
CA LEU A 241 -11.46 20.03 -1.63
C LEU A 241 -10.56 19.13 -0.77
N LYS A 242 -9.81 19.69 0.19
CA LYS A 242 -9.05 18.91 1.19
C LYS A 242 -9.97 17.95 1.95
N ARG A 243 -11.06 18.47 2.53
CA ARG A 243 -12.06 17.67 3.25
C ARG A 243 -12.77 16.64 2.36
N TRP A 244 -12.99 16.97 1.08
CA TRP A 244 -13.54 16.02 0.12
C TRP A 244 -12.61 14.82 -0.07
N ALA A 245 -11.30 15.06 -0.22
CA ALA A 245 -10.32 14.00 -0.38
C ALA A 245 -10.22 13.13 0.89
N ASP A 246 -10.29 13.72 2.07
CA ASP A 246 -10.32 12.96 3.33
C ASP A 246 -11.55 12.04 3.41
N ARG A 247 -12.75 12.55 3.09
CA ARG A 247 -13.98 11.73 3.07
C ARG A 247 -13.93 10.60 2.06
N LYS A 248 -13.26 10.82 0.92
CA LYS A 248 -13.03 9.77 -0.08
C LYS A 248 -12.20 8.61 0.46
N MET A 249 -11.43 8.82 1.53
CA MET A 249 -10.68 7.76 2.19
C MET A 249 -11.40 7.14 3.40
N THR A 250 -12.22 7.90 4.13
CA THR A 250 -12.95 7.37 5.30
C THR A 250 -14.22 6.60 4.94
N GLY A 251 -14.75 6.72 3.71
CA GLY A 251 -15.99 6.04 3.31
C GLY A 251 -17.26 6.73 3.81
N GLU A 252 -17.13 7.90 4.43
CA GLU A 252 -18.27 8.74 4.81
C GLU A 252 -18.87 9.42 3.57
N THR A 253 -19.76 8.69 2.90
CA THR A 253 -20.73 9.32 2.00
C THR A 253 -21.75 10.05 2.86
N ARG A 254 -22.03 11.32 2.53
CA ARG A 254 -23.05 12.13 3.20
C ARG A 254 -24.39 11.37 3.11
N LYS A 255 -24.82 10.70 4.19
CA LYS A 255 -26.24 10.37 4.36
C LYS A 255 -26.94 11.72 4.49
N VAL A 256 -27.48 12.23 3.38
CA VAL A 256 -28.32 13.42 3.40
C VAL A 256 -29.57 13.04 4.20
N LYS A 257 -29.56 13.34 5.50
CA LYS A 257 -30.77 13.35 6.31
C LYS A 257 -31.61 14.50 5.73
N LYS A 258 -32.72 14.19 5.04
CA LYS A 258 -33.75 15.17 4.72
C LYS A 258 -34.18 15.80 6.06
N GLN A 259 -33.64 16.96 6.39
CA GLN A 259 -34.15 17.78 7.48
C GLN A 259 -35.50 18.31 7.01
N GLY A 260 -36.56 17.83 7.65
CA GLY A 260 -37.91 18.31 7.43
C GLY A 260 -37.95 19.82 7.60
N THR A 261 -38.54 20.48 6.62
CA THR A 261 -39.01 21.85 6.69
C THR A 261 -39.90 22.01 7.92
N ARG A 262 -39.34 22.53 9.01
CA ARG A 262 -40.15 23.19 10.04
C ARG A 262 -40.30 24.64 9.60
N THR A 263 -41.39 24.89 8.88
CA THR A 263 -41.86 26.24 8.58
C THR A 263 -42.14 26.93 9.92
N ALA A 264 -41.33 27.93 10.23
CA ALA A 264 -41.64 28.89 11.29
C ALA A 264 -42.39 30.08 10.67
N GLN A 265 -43.33 30.60 11.45
CA GLN A 265 -44.02 31.88 11.37
C GLN A 265 -45.17 32.06 10.35
N ALA A 266 -46.37 32.21 10.92
CA ALA A 266 -47.10 33.47 10.78
C ALA A 266 -47.96 33.72 12.04
N THR A 267 -47.45 34.56 12.94
CA THR A 267 -48.30 35.36 13.82
C THR A 267 -48.98 36.43 12.99
N ARG A 268 -50.31 36.39 12.88
CA ARG A 268 -51.13 37.57 12.58
C ARG A 268 -52.52 37.39 13.19
N SER A 269 -52.89 38.41 13.95
CA SER A 269 -54.10 38.58 14.74
C SER A 269 -55.39 38.43 13.94
N LEU A 270 -56.40 37.79 14.53
CA LEU A 270 -57.70 38.35 14.95
C LEU A 270 -58.39 37.36 15.89
#